data_AF-A0A3R7IR97-F1
#
_entry.id   AF-A0A3R7IR97-F1
#
_cell.length_a   1.000
_cell.length_b   1.000
_cell.length_c   1.000
_cell.angle_alpha   90.00
_cell.angle_beta   90.00
_cell.angle_gamma   90.00
#
_symmetry.space_group_name_H-M   'P 1'
#
loop_
_entity.id
_entity.type
_entity.pdbx_description
1 polymer ?
#
loop_
_entity_poly.entity_id
_entity_poly.type
_entity_poly.pdbx_seq_one_letter_code
_entity_poly.pdbx_strand_id
1 'polypeptide(L)'
;MRGLTVTTLTAVAGIAAAFGSNALATAPNDPQGVLVLAVAIAAQFPILRVIGIDTDDLSTKDVLYIGFMTFSLWFVSWGILLTTGA
;
A
#
# COMPACT_ATOMS: atom_id res chain seq x y z
N MET A 1 -1.40 -20.70 3.43
CA MET A 1 -2.46 -19.70 3.14
C MET A 1 -2.09 -18.29 3.58
N ARG A 2 -1.65 -18.06 4.84
CA ARG A 2 -1.29 -16.72 5.38
C ARG A 2 -0.43 -15.85 4.44
N GLY A 3 0.68 -16.39 3.91
CA GLY A 3 1.56 -15.63 3.01
C GLY A 3 0.88 -15.14 1.74
N LEU A 4 0.03 -15.98 1.12
CA LEU A 4 -0.70 -15.62 -0.10
C LEU A 4 -1.74 -14.53 0.17
N THR A 5 -2.42 -14.58 1.32
CA THR A 5 -3.35 -13.52 1.76
C THR A 5 -2.62 -12.20 2.00
N VAL A 6 -1.44 -12.23 2.62
CA VAL A 6 -0.65 -11.01 2.86
C VAL A 6 -0.15 -10.41 1.55
N THR A 7 0.40 -11.22 0.65
CA THR A 7 0.90 -10.75 -0.65
C THR A 7 -0.22 -10.18 -1.54
N THR A 8 -1.38 -10.83 -1.57
CA THR A 8 -2.53 -10.32 -2.35
C THR A 8 -3.09 -9.04 -1.75
N LEU A 9 -3.19 -8.95 -0.42
CA LEU A 9 -3.63 -7.73 0.25
C LEU A 9 -2.68 -6.55 0.01
N THR A 10 -1.37 -6.77 0.11
CA THR A 10 -0.37 -5.70 -0.10
C THR A 10 -0.36 -5.22 -1.54
N ALA A 11 -0.53 -6.13 -2.50
CA ALA A 11 -0.67 -5.78 -3.91
C ALA A 11 -1.91 -4.94 -4.18
N VAL A 12 -3.10 -5.38 -3.73
CA VAL A 12 -4.36 -4.65 -3.94
C VAL A 12 -4.33 -3.29 -3.25
N ALA A 13 -3.82 -3.22 -2.03
CA ALA A 13 -3.69 -1.96 -1.29
C ALA A 13 -2.73 -0.98 -1.96
N GLY A 14 -1.60 -1.46 -2.50
CA GLY A 14 -0.67 -0.61 -3.25
C GLY A 14 -1.31 0.02 -4.49
N ILE A 15 -2.06 -0.78 -5.26
CA ILE A 15 -2.79 -0.29 -6.44
C ILE A 15 -3.88 0.71 -6.00
N ALA A 16 -4.69 0.39 -4.99
CA ALA A 16 -5.72 1.28 -4.48
C ALA A 16 -5.14 2.62 -3.98
N ALA A 17 -3.99 2.58 -3.31
CA ALA A 17 -3.27 3.77 -2.87
C ALA A 17 -2.79 4.61 -4.07
N ALA A 18 -2.41 4.00 -5.18
CA ALA A 18 -1.98 4.73 -6.38
C ALA A 18 -3.14 5.53 -6.99
N PHE A 19 -4.32 4.92 -7.09
CA PHE A 19 -5.53 5.64 -7.51
C PHE A 19 -5.92 6.75 -6.53
N GLY A 20 -5.85 6.48 -5.22
CA GLY A 20 -6.08 7.51 -4.20
C GLY A 20 -5.07 8.67 -4.28
N SER A 21 -3.81 8.37 -4.60
CA SER A 21 -2.77 9.38 -4.79
C SER A 21 -3.02 10.19 -6.06
N ASN A 22 -3.40 9.55 -7.17
CA ASN A 22 -3.75 10.26 -8.40
C ASN A 22 -4.96 11.20 -8.24
N ALA A 23 -5.92 10.82 -7.40
CA ALA A 23 -7.10 11.63 -7.15
C ALA A 23 -6.85 12.85 -6.24
N LEU A 24 -5.86 12.76 -5.33
CA LEU A 24 -5.60 13.78 -4.32
C LEU A 24 -4.38 14.64 -4.64
N ALA A 25 -3.30 14.04 -5.16
CA ALA A 25 -2.06 14.72 -5.44
C ALA A 25 -2.15 15.52 -6.74
N THR A 26 -1.66 16.74 -6.70
CA THR A 26 -1.67 17.66 -7.87
C THR A 26 -0.48 17.46 -8.80
N ALA A 27 0.60 16.87 -8.28
CA ALA A 27 1.86 16.69 -9.00
C ALA A 27 2.62 15.46 -8.48
N PRO A 28 3.59 14.93 -9.26
CA PRO A 28 4.39 13.75 -8.85
C PRO A 28 5.22 13.97 -7.58
N ASN A 29 5.57 15.21 -7.27
CA ASN A 29 6.36 15.63 -6.12
C ASN A 29 5.50 16.12 -4.95
N ASP A 30 4.18 15.96 -5.04
CA ASP A 30 3.26 16.36 -3.99
C ASP A 30 3.35 15.38 -2.80
N PRO A 31 3.67 15.87 -1.58
CA PRO A 31 3.75 15.02 -0.39
C PRO A 31 2.42 14.31 -0.06
N GLN A 32 1.29 14.76 -0.60
CA GLN A 32 0.00 14.09 -0.43
C GLN A 32 0.00 12.64 -0.92
N GLY A 33 0.71 12.32 -2.02
CA GLY A 33 0.81 10.93 -2.49
C GLY A 33 1.50 10.01 -1.48
N VAL A 34 2.53 10.53 -0.81
CA VAL A 34 3.25 9.79 0.25
C VAL A 34 2.37 9.60 1.49
N LEU A 35 1.52 10.59 1.81
CA LEU A 35 0.55 10.47 2.90
C LEU A 35 -0.49 9.37 2.62
N VAL A 36 -0.99 9.27 1.38
CA VAL A 36 -1.93 8.21 0.99
C VAL A 36 -1.28 6.83 1.14
N LEU A 37 -0.02 6.68 0.71
CA LEU A 37 0.73 5.45 0.92
C LEU A 37 0.87 5.12 2.42
N ALA A 38 1.26 6.09 3.24
CA ALA A 38 1.45 5.88 4.67
C ALA A 38 0.14 5.43 5.35
N VAL A 39 -1.00 6.04 4.98
CA VAL A 39 -2.33 5.64 5.44
C VAL A 39 -2.68 4.24 4.94
N ALA A 40 -2.39 3.90 3.69
CA ALA A 40 -2.65 2.57 3.15
C ALA A 40 -1.86 1.48 3.88
N ILE A 41 -0.58 1.72 4.19
CA ILE A 41 0.25 0.80 4.98
C ILE A 41 -0.31 0.68 6.41
N ALA A 42 -0.62 1.81 7.05
CA ALA A 42 -1.17 1.82 8.40
C ALA A 42 -2.53 1.09 8.48
N ALA A 43 -3.37 1.20 7.45
CA ALA A 43 -4.67 0.53 7.36
C ALA A 43 -4.56 -0.99 7.16
N GLN A 44 -3.44 -1.51 6.65
CA GLN A 44 -3.25 -2.95 6.50
C GLN A 44 -3.20 -3.69 7.83
N PHE A 45 -2.61 -3.11 8.87
CA PHE A 45 -2.55 -3.74 10.19
C PHE A 45 -3.93 -4.00 10.81
N PRO A 46 -4.86 -3.02 10.92
CA PRO A 46 -6.20 -3.31 11.42
C PRO A 46 -6.97 -4.26 10.49
N ILE A 47 -6.79 -4.18 9.17
CA ILE A 47 -7.44 -5.11 8.23
C ILE A 47 -6.98 -6.55 8.48
N LEU A 48 -5.67 -6.78 8.61
CA LEU A 48 -5.11 -8.10 8.91
C LEU A 48 -5.65 -8.64 10.25
N ARG A 49 -5.76 -7.79 11.27
CA ARG A 49 -6.33 -8.14 12.57
C ARG A 49 -7.80 -8.55 12.48
N VAL A 50 -8.61 -7.84 11.68
CA VAL A 50 -10.03 -8.16 11.43
C VAL A 50 -10.19 -9.50 10.71
N ILE A 51 -9.27 -9.85 9.80
CA ILE A 51 -9.27 -11.12 9.06
C ILE A 51 -8.78 -12.29 9.94
N GLY A 52 -8.43 -12.03 11.21
CA GLY A 52 -7.98 -13.05 12.16
C GLY A 52 -6.50 -13.41 12.03
N ILE A 53 -5.71 -12.58 11.34
CA ILE A 53 -4.24 -12.69 11.35
C ILE A 53 -3.75 -11.89 12.56
N ASP A 54 -3.13 -12.59 13.51
CA ASP A 54 -2.59 -11.95 14.69
C ASP A 54 -1.42 -11.04 14.30
N THR A 55 -1.63 -9.73 14.39
CA THR A 55 -0.64 -8.72 14.02
C THR A 55 0.39 -8.50 15.11
N ASP A 56 0.09 -8.92 16.34
CA ASP A 56 0.98 -8.77 17.49
C ASP A 56 2.17 -9.75 17.42
N ASP A 57 2.09 -10.76 16.55
CA ASP A 57 3.14 -11.75 16.27
C ASP A 57 3.92 -11.45 14.96
N LEU A 58 3.68 -10.30 14.33
CA LEU A 58 4.41 -9.89 13.13
C LEU A 58 5.85 -9.51 13.50
N SER A 59 6.81 -10.19 12.88
CA SER A 59 8.22 -9.81 13.00
C SER A 59 8.47 -8.50 12.25
N THR A 60 9.55 -7.79 12.61
CA THR A 60 10.04 -6.61 11.87
C THR A 60 10.20 -6.89 10.37
N LYS A 61 10.59 -8.12 10.00
CA LYS A 61 10.68 -8.55 8.60
C LYS A 61 9.33 -8.53 7.89
N ASP A 62 8.26 -8.95 8.56
CA ASP A 62 6.93 -9.03 7.97
C ASP A 62 6.33 -7.63 7.77
N VAL A 63 6.55 -6.75 8.75
CA VAL A 63 6.22 -5.32 8.65
C VAL A 63 6.97 -4.67 7.48
N LEU A 64 8.27 -4.96 7.34
CA LEU A 64 9.08 -4.46 6.22
C LEU A 64 8.56 -4.98 4.88
N TYR A 65 8.19 -6.26 4.81
CA TYR A 65 7.62 -6.87 3.61
C TYR A 65 6.31 -6.19 3.21
N ILE A 66 5.41 -5.97 4.17
CA ILE A 66 4.12 -5.29 3.95
C ILE A 66 4.34 -3.87 3.41
N GLY A 67 5.19 -3.09 4.07
CA GLY A 67 5.50 -1.73 3.64
C GLY A 67 6.16 -1.70 2.27
N PHE A 68 7.18 -2.53 2.03
CA PHE A 68 7.92 -2.58 0.78
C PHE A 68 7.06 -3.01 -0.41
N MET A 69 6.24 -4.04 -0.24
CA MET A 69 5.36 -4.53 -1.32
C MET A 69 4.30 -3.49 -1.68
N THR A 70 3.68 -2.87 -0.66
CA THR A 70 2.66 -1.83 -0.87
C THR A 70 3.27 -0.60 -1.54
N PHE A 71 4.44 -0.16 -1.10
CA PHE A 71 5.20 0.92 -1.74
C PHE A 71 5.53 0.59 -3.20
N SER A 72 6.03 -0.60 -3.48
CA SER A 72 6.47 -0.98 -4.83
C SER A 72 5.31 -0.95 -5.83
N LEU A 73 4.16 -1.53 -5.46
CA LEU A 73 2.98 -1.49 -6.34
C LEU A 73 2.38 -0.09 -6.45
N TRP A 74 2.30 0.65 -5.34
CA TRP A 74 1.88 2.05 -5.36
C TRP A 74 2.73 2.90 -6.31
N PHE A 75 4.06 2.80 -6.19
CA PHE A 75 5.01 3.59 -6.96
C PHE A 75 4.91 3.30 -8.46
N VAL A 76 4.87 2.02 -8.85
CA VAL A 76 4.75 1.63 -10.25
C VAL A 76 3.40 2.03 -10.82
N SER A 77 2.30 1.75 -10.11
CA SER A 77 0.95 2.08 -10.58
C SER A 77 0.74 3.59 -10.68
N TRP A 78 1.19 4.37 -9.70
CA TRP A 78 1.03 5.82 -9.74
C TRP A 78 1.93 6.45 -10.80
N GLY A 79 3.16 5.95 -10.98
CA GLY A 79 4.04 6.36 -12.08
C GLY A 79 3.43 6.12 -13.46
N ILE A 80 2.74 4.99 -13.65
CA ILE A 80 1.98 4.71 -14.88
C ILE A 80 0.86 5.73 -15.06
N LEU A 81 0.01 5.96 -14.05
CA LEU A 81 -1.11 6.90 -14.12
C LEU A 81 -0.64 8.32 -14.52
N LEU A 82 0.43 8.79 -13.86
CA LEU A 82 1.07 10.08 -14.15
C LEU A 82 1.63 10.16 -15.58
N THR A 83 2.17 9.07 -16.10
CA THR A 83 2.74 9.02 -17.46
C THR A 83 1.64 8.95 -18.52
N THR A 84 0.53 8.29 -18.23
CA THR A 84 -0.60 8.15 -19.16
C THR A 84 -1.52 9.37 -19.19
N GLY A 85 -1.35 10.33 -18.26
CA GLY A 85 -2.20 11.53 -18.16
C GLY A 85 -3.64 11.21 -17.74
N ALA A 86 -3.81 10.15 -16.95
CA ALA A 86 -5.11 9.66 -16.47
C ALA A 86 -5.62 10.44 -15.24
#